data_AF-A0A2N2B332-F1
#
_entry.id   AF-A0A2N2B332-F1
#
_cell.length_a   1.000
_cell.length_b   1.000
_cell.length_c   1.000
_cell.angle_alpha   90.00
_cell.angle_beta   90.00
_cell.angle_gamma   90.00
#
_symmetry.space_group_name_H-M   'P 1'
#
loop_
_entity.id
_entity.type
_entity.pdbx_description
1 polymer ?
#
loop_
_entity_poly.entity_id
_entity_poly.type
_entity_poly.pdbx_seq_one_letter_code
_entity_poly.pdbx_strand_id
1 'polypeptide(L)'
;MAENQIKFQSILPIWMLLYFSHFILLFLTLTLLIDTILIYLLLKYFQIKMKSEVFIRTIVMAWILGFSAEIISLIFLQLMGIFFKEVDCYNIYSNGISVSTHLATVVISIVLTFFLTRFLFLKVAISRSNAFIMAIILSILSAPWLFIVPTNTLY
;
A
#
# COMPACT_ATOMS: atom_id res chain seq x y z
N MET A 1 -20.45 26.76 12.19
CA MET A 1 -19.24 25.91 12.18
C MET A 1 -19.46 24.60 11.41
N ALA A 2 -20.18 24.60 10.29
CA ALA A 2 -20.52 23.39 9.52
C ALA A 2 -20.13 23.46 8.03
N GLU A 3 -19.40 24.50 7.61
CA GLU A 3 -19.13 24.77 6.19
C GLU A 3 -17.75 24.24 5.74
N ASN A 4 -16.83 23.99 6.68
CA ASN A 4 -15.48 23.47 6.37
C ASN A 4 -15.38 21.93 6.36
N GLN A 5 -16.38 21.19 6.82
CA GLN A 5 -16.34 19.72 6.80
C GLN A 5 -16.72 19.13 5.44
N ILE A 6 -17.43 19.88 4.59
CA ILE A 6 -18.00 19.36 3.34
C ILE A 6 -16.96 19.37 2.18
N LYS A 7 -15.86 20.12 2.29
CA LYS A 7 -14.84 20.20 1.22
C LYS A 7 -13.74 19.13 1.31
N PHE A 8 -13.49 18.56 2.48
CA PHE A 8 -12.46 17.52 2.66
C PHE A 8 -12.89 16.18 2.06
N GLN A 9 -14.18 15.87 2.12
CA GLN A 9 -14.75 14.64 1.57
C GLN A 9 -14.68 14.58 0.02
N SER A 10 -14.59 15.75 -0.64
CA SER A 10 -14.51 15.88 -2.10
C SER A 10 -13.09 15.87 -2.67
N ILE A 11 -12.05 15.68 -1.85
CA ILE A 11 -10.67 15.51 -2.34
C ILE A 11 -10.14 14.06 -2.19
N LEU A 12 -10.61 13.29 -1.20
CA LEU A 12 -10.01 11.99 -0.81
C LEU A 12 -10.97 10.79 -1.01
N PRO A 13 -10.56 9.70 -1.71
CA PRO A 13 -11.34 8.45 -1.82
C PRO A 13 -11.78 7.87 -0.47
N ILE A 14 -12.89 7.12 -0.39
CA ILE A 14 -13.40 6.53 0.86
C ILE A 14 -12.39 5.65 1.61
N TRP A 15 -11.52 4.92 0.91
CA TRP A 15 -10.45 4.15 1.57
C TRP A 15 -9.48 5.07 2.32
N MET A 16 -9.36 6.33 1.91
CA MET A 16 -8.66 7.36 2.68
C MET A 16 -9.41 7.83 3.91
N LEU A 17 -10.75 7.75 3.93
CA LEU A 17 -11.50 7.98 5.15
C LEU A 17 -11.22 6.90 6.19
N LEU A 18 -10.85 5.67 5.82
CA LEU A 18 -10.35 4.70 6.80
C LEU A 18 -9.06 5.19 7.48
N TYR A 19 -8.17 5.87 6.76
CA TYR A 19 -6.98 6.51 7.36
C TYR A 19 -7.33 7.76 8.22
N PHE A 20 -8.44 8.45 7.94
CA PHE A 20 -8.86 9.63 8.72
C PHE A 20 -9.94 9.35 9.77
N SER A 21 -10.47 8.12 9.84
CA SER A 21 -11.57 7.70 10.71
C SER A 21 -11.09 6.99 11.97
N HIS A 22 -12.00 6.79 12.92
CA HIS A 22 -11.84 5.97 14.12
C HIS A 22 -11.30 4.55 13.83
N PHE A 23 -11.40 4.07 12.58
CA PHE A 23 -10.93 2.76 12.13
C PHE A 23 -9.48 2.72 11.62
N ILE A 24 -8.73 3.83 11.57
CA ILE A 24 -7.33 3.82 11.09
C ILE A 24 -6.47 2.83 11.86
N LEU A 25 -6.60 2.79 13.18
CA LEU A 25 -5.82 1.89 14.02
C LEU A 25 -6.15 0.43 13.71
N LEU A 26 -7.42 0.13 13.46
CA LEU A 26 -7.85 -1.21 13.06
C LEU A 26 -7.26 -1.58 11.70
N PHE A 27 -7.32 -0.69 10.72
CA PHE A 27 -6.75 -0.91 9.39
C PHE A 27 -5.23 -1.13 9.45
N LEU A 28 -4.49 -0.25 10.13
CA LEU A 28 -3.04 -0.38 10.30
C LEU A 28 -2.65 -1.69 11.02
N THR A 29 -3.45 -2.12 12.01
CA THR A 29 -3.24 -3.39 12.71
C THR A 29 -3.46 -4.58 11.78
N LEU A 30 -4.51 -4.55 10.97
CA LEU A 30 -4.81 -5.61 10.01
C LEU A 30 -3.72 -5.71 8.92
N THR A 31 -3.24 -4.59 8.39
CA THR A 31 -2.16 -4.61 7.38
C THR A 31 -0.85 -5.12 7.97
N LEU A 32 -0.49 -4.69 9.18
CA LEU A 32 0.68 -5.21 9.89
C LEU A 32 0.57 -6.71 10.18
N LEU A 33 -0.63 -7.20 10.53
CA LEU A 33 -0.88 -8.62 10.77
C LEU A 33 -0.70 -9.44 9.49
N ILE A 34 -1.19 -8.95 8.35
CA ILE A 34 -1.00 -9.59 7.04
C ILE A 34 0.49 -9.66 6.69
N ASP A 35 1.23 -8.55 6.80
CA ASP A 35 2.67 -8.52 6.53
C ASP A 35 3.45 -9.46 7.46
N THR A 36 3.05 -9.54 8.72
CA THR A 36 3.63 -10.47 9.70
C THR A 36 3.46 -11.92 9.25
N ILE A 37 2.24 -12.30 8.86
CA ILE A 37 1.93 -13.66 8.38
C ILE A 37 2.73 -13.96 7.11
N LEU A 38 2.74 -13.04 6.14
CA LEU A 38 3.44 -13.24 4.87
C LEU A 38 4.95 -13.42 5.07
N ILE A 39 5.59 -12.51 5.82
CA ILE A 39 7.03 -12.60 6.09
C ILE A 39 7.36 -13.86 6.89
N TYR A 40 6.54 -14.23 7.88
CA TYR A 40 6.73 -15.47 8.64
C TYR A 40 6.67 -16.71 7.74
N LEU A 41 5.65 -16.81 6.89
CA LEU A 41 5.49 -17.94 5.96
C LEU A 41 6.64 -18.02 4.97
N LEU A 42 7.09 -16.88 4.44
CA LEU A 42 8.22 -16.81 3.52
C LEU A 42 9.53 -17.25 4.19
N LEU A 43 9.82 -16.77 5.40
CA LEU A 43 11.01 -17.19 6.15
C LEU A 43 10.97 -18.69 6.45
N LYS A 44 9.80 -19.23 6.80
CA LYS A 44 9.60 -20.67 7.03
C LYS A 44 9.81 -21.48 5.74
N TYR A 45 9.24 -21.04 4.62
CA TYR A 45 9.37 -21.69 3.32
C TYR A 45 10.83 -21.74 2.85
N PHE A 46 11.56 -20.63 2.97
CA PHE A 46 12.98 -20.56 2.62
C PHE A 46 13.93 -21.07 3.72
N GLN A 47 13.39 -21.61 4.83
CA GLN A 47 14.16 -22.12 5.97
C GLN A 47 15.14 -21.11 6.57
N ILE A 48 14.82 -19.81 6.51
CA ILE A 48 15.66 -18.72 7.00
C ILE A 48 15.44 -18.58 8.50
N LYS A 49 16.49 -18.84 9.28
CA LYS A 49 16.49 -18.61 10.73
C LYS A 49 16.88 -17.17 11.03
N MET A 50 16.07 -16.50 11.83
CA MET A 50 16.28 -15.12 12.24
C MET A 50 16.04 -14.99 13.74
N LYS A 51 16.86 -14.18 14.42
CA LYS A 51 16.60 -13.85 15.84
C LYS A 51 15.27 -13.08 15.94
N SER A 52 14.51 -13.30 17.01
CA SER A 52 13.19 -12.68 17.22
C SER A 52 13.23 -11.15 17.10
N GLU A 53 14.25 -10.50 17.66
CA GLU A 53 14.45 -9.05 17.59
C GLU A 53 14.62 -8.56 16.14
N VAL A 54 15.42 -9.26 15.35
CA VAL A 54 15.66 -8.93 13.93
C VAL A 54 14.40 -9.21 13.11
N PHE A 55 13.66 -10.27 13.44
CA PHE A 55 12.40 -10.62 12.80
C PHE A 55 11.34 -9.53 13.01
N ILE A 56 11.09 -9.12 14.26
CA ILE A 56 10.12 -8.05 14.57
C ILE A 56 10.54 -6.75 13.88
N ARG A 57 11.82 -6.39 13.95
CA ARG A 57 12.32 -5.17 13.29
C ARG A 57 12.15 -5.24 11.78
N THR A 58 12.35 -6.40 11.16
CA THR A 58 12.18 -6.60 9.71
C THR A 58 10.72 -6.43 9.32
N ILE A 59 9.78 -7.01 10.08
CA ILE A 59 8.34 -6.84 9.83
C ILE A 59 7.93 -5.38 9.92
N VAL A 60 8.26 -4.72 11.04
CA VAL A 60 7.87 -3.32 11.26
C VAL A 60 8.46 -2.42 10.18
N MET A 61 9.72 -2.62 9.79
CA MET A 61 10.34 -1.85 8.72
C MET A 61 9.73 -2.14 7.35
N ALA A 62 9.42 -3.40 7.03
CA ALA A 62 8.78 -3.76 5.77
C ALA A 62 7.40 -3.11 5.67
N TRP A 63 6.62 -3.15 6.75
CA TRP A 63 5.31 -2.50 6.85
C TRP A 63 5.39 -0.98 6.71
N ILE A 64 6.30 -0.31 7.42
CA ILE A 64 6.50 1.16 7.29
C ILE A 64 6.88 1.51 5.84
N LEU A 65 7.77 0.74 5.21
CA LEU A 65 8.22 0.99 3.85
C LEU A 65 7.09 0.77 2.82
N GLY A 66 6.31 -0.30 2.97
CA GLY A 66 5.13 -0.56 2.14
C GLY A 66 4.09 0.54 2.29
N PHE A 67 3.75 0.91 3.51
CA PHE A 67 2.84 2.01 3.80
C PHE A 67 3.32 3.35 3.22
N SER A 68 4.63 3.62 3.29
CA SER A 68 5.22 4.83 2.68
C SER A 68 5.06 4.82 1.15
N ALA A 69 5.22 3.66 0.51
CA ALA A 69 5.01 3.51 -0.92
C ALA A 69 3.54 3.75 -1.33
N GLU A 70 2.58 3.29 -0.51
CA GLU A 70 1.16 3.59 -0.70
C GLU A 70 0.88 5.09 -0.63
N ILE A 71 1.42 5.81 0.36
CA ILE A 71 1.27 7.27 0.48
C ILE A 71 1.81 7.98 -0.76
N ILE A 72 3.00 7.61 -1.24
CA ILE A 72 3.60 8.22 -2.44
C ILE A 72 2.72 7.98 -3.66
N SER A 73 2.20 6.76 -3.81
CA SER A 73 1.34 6.38 -4.93
C SER A 73 0.01 7.14 -4.88
N LEU A 74 -0.55 7.30 -3.68
CA LEU A 74 -1.74 8.09 -3.48
C LEU A 74 -1.55 9.57 -3.84
N ILE A 75 -0.41 10.16 -3.45
CA ILE A 75 -0.05 11.52 -3.86
C ILE A 75 0.00 11.61 -5.39
N PHE A 76 0.54 10.60 -6.06
CA PHE A 76 0.53 10.55 -7.53
C PHE A 76 -0.91 10.57 -8.09
N LEU A 77 -1.83 9.74 -7.58
CA LEU A 77 -3.23 9.73 -8.03
C LEU A 77 -3.89 11.11 -7.86
N GLN A 78 -3.67 11.73 -6.71
CA GLN A 78 -4.21 13.06 -6.38
C GLN A 78 -3.65 14.15 -7.31
N LEU A 79 -2.34 14.14 -7.57
CA LEU A 79 -1.74 15.06 -8.52
C LEU A 79 -2.32 14.86 -9.93
N MET A 80 -2.55 13.62 -10.35
CA MET A 80 -3.19 13.35 -11.64
C MET A 80 -4.61 13.90 -11.71
N GLY A 81 -5.42 13.77 -10.65
CA GLY A 81 -6.74 14.41 -10.56
C GLY A 81 -6.72 15.93 -10.59
N ILE A 82 -5.65 16.57 -10.09
CA ILE A 82 -5.50 18.03 -10.13
C ILE A 82 -5.10 18.51 -11.53
N PHE A 83 -4.19 17.81 -12.20
CA PHE A 83 -3.67 18.21 -13.51
C PHE A 83 -4.57 17.78 -14.68
N PHE A 84 -5.30 16.68 -14.55
CA PHE A 84 -6.16 16.11 -15.58
C PHE A 84 -7.59 16.01 -15.05
N LYS A 85 -8.49 16.85 -15.56
CA LYS A 85 -9.89 16.92 -15.12
C LYS A 85 -10.68 15.64 -15.42
N GLU A 86 -10.19 14.85 -16.35
CA GLU A 86 -10.76 13.56 -16.73
C GLU A 86 -10.45 12.46 -15.69
N VAL A 87 -9.45 12.65 -14.83
CA VAL A 87 -9.11 11.67 -13.79
C VAL A 87 -10.07 11.85 -12.61
N ASP A 88 -10.98 10.90 -12.48
CA ASP A 88 -11.85 10.77 -11.33
C ASP A 88 -11.17 9.91 -10.26
N CYS A 89 -10.65 10.55 -9.21
CA CYS A 89 -9.98 9.89 -8.08
C CYS A 89 -10.90 9.01 -7.21
N TYR A 90 -12.21 9.02 -7.44
CA TYR A 90 -13.22 8.32 -6.64
C TYR A 90 -13.82 7.11 -7.36
N ASN A 91 -14.04 7.27 -8.66
CA ASN A 91 -14.61 6.25 -9.50
C ASN A 91 -13.64 5.88 -10.61
N ILE A 92 -12.87 4.83 -10.35
CA ILE A 92 -11.97 4.21 -11.33
C ILE A 92 -12.70 3.90 -12.65
N TYR A 93 -13.97 3.49 -12.62
CA TYR A 93 -14.73 3.05 -13.80
C TYR A 93 -15.46 4.19 -14.52
N SER A 94 -15.22 5.45 -14.15
CA SER A 94 -15.82 6.62 -14.80
C SER A 94 -15.43 6.75 -16.28
N ASN A 95 -14.16 6.51 -16.61
CA ASN A 95 -13.62 6.54 -17.96
C ASN A 95 -12.27 5.81 -18.05
N GLY A 96 -11.77 5.59 -19.27
CA GLY A 96 -10.52 4.87 -19.50
C GLY A 96 -9.26 5.55 -18.94
N ILE A 97 -9.26 6.87 -18.78
CA ILE A 97 -8.14 7.63 -18.20
C ILE A 97 -8.09 7.36 -16.70
N SER A 98 -9.22 7.45 -15.99
CA SER A 98 -9.33 7.10 -14.57
C SER A 98 -8.89 5.66 -14.29
N VAL A 99 -9.34 4.69 -15.11
CA VAL A 99 -8.88 3.29 -15.02
C VAL A 99 -7.36 3.20 -15.11
N SER A 100 -6.79 3.81 -16.16
CA SER A 100 -5.35 3.77 -16.42
C SER A 100 -4.56 4.40 -15.28
N THR A 101 -5.02 5.53 -14.74
CA THR A 101 -4.35 6.23 -13.64
C THR A 101 -4.40 5.44 -12.33
N HIS A 102 -5.52 4.82 -11.97
CA HIS A 102 -5.58 3.98 -10.76
C HIS A 102 -4.72 2.74 -10.88
N LEU A 103 -4.70 2.09 -12.05
CA LEU A 103 -3.81 0.95 -12.30
C LEU A 103 -2.35 1.38 -12.22
N ALA A 104 -1.99 2.52 -12.80
CA ALA A 104 -0.65 3.09 -12.69
C ALA A 104 -0.27 3.35 -11.22
N THR A 105 -1.20 3.89 -10.42
CA THR A 105 -1.00 4.09 -8.97
C THR A 105 -0.69 2.78 -8.25
N VAL A 106 -1.45 1.71 -8.50
CA VAL A 106 -1.18 0.39 -7.90
C VAL A 106 0.17 -0.15 -8.35
N VAL A 107 0.51 -0.02 -9.64
CA VAL A 107 1.80 -0.45 -10.18
C VAL A 107 2.96 0.32 -9.53
N ILE A 108 2.84 1.64 -9.34
CA ILE A 108 3.84 2.45 -8.65
C ILE A 108 4.03 1.95 -7.22
N SER A 109 2.94 1.66 -6.50
CA SER A 109 3.02 1.12 -5.13
C SER A 109 3.74 -0.23 -5.10
N ILE A 110 3.39 -1.16 -6.00
CA ILE A 110 4.05 -2.47 -6.11
C ILE A 110 5.55 -2.31 -6.39
N VAL A 111 5.92 -1.44 -7.34
CA VAL A 111 7.31 -1.22 -7.74
C VAL A 111 8.12 -0.61 -6.60
N LEU A 112 7.59 0.41 -5.93
CA LEU A 112 8.24 1.05 -4.78
C LEU A 112 8.40 0.07 -3.62
N THR A 113 7.33 -0.62 -3.23
CA THR A 113 7.36 -1.63 -2.18
C THR A 113 8.37 -2.73 -2.49
N PHE A 114 8.43 -3.21 -3.74
CA PHE A 114 9.42 -4.20 -4.17
C PHE A 114 10.86 -3.72 -3.94
N PHE A 115 11.21 -2.51 -4.40
CA PHE A 115 12.58 -2.01 -4.25
C PHE A 115 12.95 -1.78 -2.78
N LEU A 116 12.05 -1.20 -1.99
CA LEU A 116 12.28 -0.90 -0.58
C LEU A 116 12.41 -2.17 0.27
N THR A 117 11.51 -3.13 0.09
CA THR A 117 11.53 -4.40 0.84
C THR A 117 12.68 -5.30 0.39
N ARG A 118 13.02 -5.32 -0.91
CA ARG A 118 14.22 -6.02 -1.39
C ARG A 118 15.49 -5.45 -0.77
N PHE A 119 15.62 -4.14 -0.71
CA PHE A 119 16.76 -3.49 -0.05
C PHE A 119 16.81 -3.86 1.43
N LEU A 120 15.67 -3.85 2.13
CA LEU A 120 15.56 -4.28 3.52
C LEU A 120 16.01 -5.73 3.72
N PHE A 121 15.54 -6.67 2.90
CA PHE A 121 15.90 -8.08 3.00
C PHE A 121 17.38 -8.34 2.78
N LEU A 122 18.00 -7.64 1.81
CA LEU A 122 19.45 -7.69 1.62
C LEU A 122 20.22 -7.16 2.83
N LYS A 123 19.72 -6.10 3.49
CA LYS A 123 20.33 -5.51 4.69
C LYS A 123 20.30 -6.45 5.90
N VAL A 124 19.33 -7.36 5.97
CA VAL A 124 19.24 -8.40 7.03
C VAL A 124 19.87 -9.73 6.61
N ALA A 125 20.77 -9.71 5.63
CA ALA A 125 21.55 -10.85 5.15
C ALA A 125 20.73 -12.03 4.57
N ILE A 126 19.52 -11.75 4.04
CA ILE A 126 18.81 -12.73 3.22
C ILE A 126 19.51 -12.83 1.85
N SER A 127 19.62 -14.05 1.33
CA SER A 127 20.28 -14.30 0.03
C SER A 127 19.62 -13.50 -1.10
N ARG A 128 20.40 -13.10 -2.11
CA ARG A 128 19.90 -12.25 -3.20
C ARG A 128 18.71 -12.86 -3.96
N SER A 129 18.71 -14.17 -4.14
CA SER A 129 17.61 -14.91 -4.78
C SER A 129 16.35 -14.89 -3.92
N ASN A 130 16.47 -15.24 -2.64
CA ASN A 130 15.33 -15.28 -1.72
C ASN A 130 14.77 -13.87 -1.50
N ALA A 131 15.63 -12.86 -1.32
CA ALA A 131 15.22 -11.47 -1.16
C ALA A 131 14.42 -10.95 -2.36
N PHE A 132 14.78 -11.36 -3.58
CA PHE A 132 14.04 -11.00 -4.79
C PHE A 132 12.64 -11.62 -4.80
N ILE A 133 12.53 -12.93 -4.56
CA ILE A 133 11.24 -13.64 -4.56
C ILE A 133 10.35 -13.14 -3.42
N MET A 134 10.91 -12.99 -2.21
CA MET A 134 10.18 -12.47 -1.05
C MET A 134 9.66 -11.06 -1.30
N ALA A 135 10.46 -10.17 -1.89
CA ALA A 135 10.03 -8.81 -2.19
C ALA A 135 8.91 -8.76 -3.23
N ILE A 136 8.95 -9.61 -4.28
CA ILE A 136 7.87 -9.71 -5.27
C ILE A 136 6.57 -10.18 -4.60
N ILE A 137 6.63 -11.24 -3.82
CA ILE A 137 5.45 -11.80 -3.17
C ILE A 137 4.84 -10.75 -2.23
N LEU A 138 5.67 -10.11 -1.40
CA LEU A 138 5.20 -9.10 -0.46
C LEU A 138 4.64 -7.88 -1.18
N SER A 139 5.31 -7.37 -2.22
CA SER A 139 4.86 -6.15 -2.90
C SER A 139 3.57 -6.32 -3.68
N ILE A 140 3.30 -7.51 -4.21
CA ILE A 140 2.04 -7.81 -4.90
C ILE A 140 0.93 -8.05 -3.86
N LEU A 141 1.16 -8.90 -2.85
CA LEU A 141 0.10 -9.27 -1.92
C LEU A 141 -0.30 -8.11 -0.98
N SER A 142 0.65 -7.27 -0.60
CA SER A 142 0.42 -6.08 0.24
C SER A 142 0.14 -4.83 -0.58
N ALA A 143 -0.12 -4.93 -1.89
CA ALA A 143 -0.47 -3.77 -2.71
C ALA A 143 -1.83 -3.18 -2.27
N PRO A 144 -2.06 -1.87 -2.48
CA PRO A 144 -3.31 -1.21 -2.13
C PRO A 144 -4.40 -1.52 -3.17
N TRP A 145 -4.81 -2.78 -3.27
CA TRP A 145 -5.84 -3.25 -4.20
C TRP A 145 -7.18 -2.51 -4.05
N LEU A 146 -7.41 -1.91 -2.88
CA LEU A 146 -8.55 -1.04 -2.61
C LEU A 146 -8.62 0.17 -3.54
N PHE A 147 -7.52 0.61 -4.16
CA PHE A 147 -7.55 1.66 -5.19
C PHE A 147 -8.31 1.25 -6.47
N ILE A 148 -8.59 -0.04 -6.66
CA ILE A 148 -9.38 -0.53 -7.79
C ILE A 148 -10.87 -0.67 -7.42
N VAL A 149 -11.21 -0.50 -6.13
CA VAL A 149 -12.60 -0.58 -5.68
C VAL A 149 -13.23 0.80 -5.73
N PRO A 150 -14.28 1.00 -6.55
CA PRO A 150 -14.91 2.31 -6.71
C PRO A 150 -15.58 2.69 -5.39
N THR A 151 -15.48 3.96 -5.01
CA THR A 151 -15.93 4.40 -3.68
C THR A 151 -17.44 4.65 -3.63
N ASN A 152 -18.11 4.67 -4.78
CA ASN A 152 -19.56 4.86 -4.89
C ASN A 152 -20.39 3.66 -4.40
N THR A 153 -19.81 2.46 -4.26
CA THR A 153 -20.51 1.27 -3.73
C THR A 153 -20.61 1.26 -2.20
N LEU A 154 -19.96 2.20 -1.53
CA LEU A 154 -19.97 2.37 -0.07
C LEU A 154 -20.93 3.49 0.38
N TYR A 155 -21.76 3.99 -0.54
CA TYR A 155 -22.86 4.93 -0.34
C TYR A 155 -24.21 4.27 -0.57
#